data_AF-A0AAJ1PUV7-F1
#
_entry.id   AF-A0AAJ1PUV7-F1
#
_cell.length_a   1.000
_cell.length_b   1.000
_cell.length_c   1.000
_cell.angle_alpha   90.00
_cell.angle_beta   90.00
_cell.angle_gamma   90.00
#
_symmetry.space_group_name_H-M   'P 1'
#
loop_
_entity.id
_entity.type
_entity.pdbx_description
1 polymer ?
#
loop_
_entity_poly.entity_id
_entity_poly.type
_entity_poly.pdbx_seq_one_letter_code
_entity_poly.pdbx_strand_id
1 'polypeptide(L)'
;MVRRIGWTLWSVVLIVVLVGLSYYVYGISTGQFDVGHQGKSASGSAQADASDPDDVKVPEGADTSVGALLGMPRSEPADFAVGKSLVFRTESGNAVCAFSDEKGALGTDLILPFKGEDGSGAAAPSVQCGLVRAVVLHPEDQKTCKAGYRSGDTLAVWPGGRGAGACVEDGQPLRFDAEVEDNPNPDQRMKLKQLEYGKRIQRNGWACGDDGETLTCAELATGRGFQVETDTYRLLDAVK
;
A
#
# COMPACT_ATOMS: atom_id res chain seq x y z
N MET A 1 44.40 35.44 -9.20
CA MET A 1 43.67 34.86 -10.36
C MET A 1 43.11 33.45 -10.13
N VAL A 2 43.67 32.64 -9.22
CA VAL A 2 43.25 31.23 -8.99
C VAL A 2 41.83 31.07 -8.39
N ARG A 3 41.33 32.06 -7.64
CA ARG A 3 40.05 31.96 -6.90
C ARG A 3 38.79 32.12 -7.77
N ARG A 4 38.88 32.81 -8.91
CA ARG A 4 37.74 32.98 -9.86
C ARG A 4 37.59 31.77 -10.79
N ILE A 5 38.69 31.11 -11.14
CA ILE A 5 38.71 29.94 -12.04
C ILE A 5 38.08 28.71 -11.36
N GLY A 6 38.30 28.53 -10.05
CA GLY A 6 37.69 27.45 -9.29
C GLY A 6 36.16 27.54 -9.23
N TRP A 7 35.61 28.75 -9.08
CA TRP A 7 34.16 28.98 -9.00
C TRP A 7 33.47 28.80 -10.36
N THR A 8 34.11 29.21 -11.45
CA THR A 8 33.59 28.99 -12.81
C THR A 8 33.62 27.53 -13.20
N LEU A 9 34.66 26.77 -12.84
CA LEU A 9 34.72 25.33 -13.11
C LEU A 9 33.65 24.57 -12.32
N TRP A 10 33.45 24.92 -11.05
CA TRP A 10 32.42 24.30 -10.21
C TRP A 10 31.01 24.57 -10.74
N SER A 11 30.75 25.80 -11.19
CA SER A 11 29.45 26.17 -11.77
C SER A 11 29.18 25.42 -13.08
N VAL A 12 30.20 25.24 -13.94
CA VAL A 12 30.04 24.50 -15.19
C VAL A 12 29.76 23.01 -14.92
N VAL A 13 30.45 22.39 -13.96
CA VAL A 13 30.19 21.00 -13.58
C VAL A 13 28.77 20.82 -13.06
N LEU A 14 28.30 21.74 -12.20
CA LEU A 14 26.97 21.67 -11.61
C LEU A 14 25.87 21.82 -12.68
N ILE A 15 26.08 22.70 -13.66
CA ILE A 15 25.16 22.85 -14.80
C ILE A 15 25.13 21.58 -15.66
N VAL A 16 26.28 20.95 -15.94
CA VAL A 16 26.31 19.71 -16.73
C VAL A 16 25.60 18.56 -15.99
N VAL A 17 25.77 18.46 -14.67
CA VAL A 17 25.08 17.46 -13.84
C VAL A 17 23.57 17.71 -13.81
N LEU A 18 23.13 18.96 -13.63
CA LEU A 18 21.71 19.32 -13.63
C LEU A 18 21.04 19.07 -14.98
N VAL A 19 21.71 19.41 -16.09
CA VAL A 19 21.22 19.14 -17.44
C VAL A 19 21.16 17.62 -17.69
N GLY A 20 22.17 16.87 -17.24
CA GLY A 20 22.19 15.42 -17.33
C GLY A 20 21.04 14.75 -16.56
N LEU A 21 20.81 15.18 -15.31
CA LEU A 21 19.69 14.70 -14.48
C LEU A 21 18.34 15.07 -15.07
N SER A 22 18.19 16.31 -15.56
CA SER A 22 16.94 16.77 -16.19
C SER A 22 16.64 15.98 -17.46
N TYR A 23 17.66 15.68 -18.27
CA TYR A 23 17.53 14.88 -19.48
C TYR A 23 17.24 13.41 -19.16
N TYR A 24 17.84 12.87 -18.09
CA TYR A 24 17.58 11.51 -17.61
C TYR A 24 16.15 11.34 -17.10
N VAL A 25 15.66 12.27 -16.26
CA VAL A 25 14.27 12.29 -15.78
C VAL A 25 13.29 12.47 -16.95
N TYR A 26 13.61 13.37 -17.88
CA TYR A 26 12.80 13.56 -19.09
C TYR A 26 12.71 12.26 -19.89
N GLY A 27 13.81 11.58 -20.18
CA GLY A 27 13.77 10.36 -20.97
C GLY A 27 13.21 9.13 -20.24
N ILE A 28 13.20 9.09 -18.90
CA ILE A 28 12.38 8.13 -18.14
C ILE A 28 10.90 8.48 -18.29
N SER A 29 10.53 9.76 -18.18
CA SER A 29 9.13 10.21 -18.29
C SER A 29 8.54 10.04 -19.69
N THR A 30 9.37 10.11 -20.75
CA THR A 30 8.95 9.92 -22.15
C THR A 30 9.23 8.51 -22.68
N GLY A 31 9.70 7.58 -21.83
CA GLY A 31 10.00 6.19 -22.23
C GLY A 31 11.13 6.03 -23.25
N GLN A 32 12.04 7.00 -23.36
CA GLN A 32 13.18 6.98 -24.30
C GLN A 32 14.44 6.29 -23.75
N PHE A 33 14.54 6.08 -22.44
CA PHE A 33 15.65 5.33 -21.83
C PHE A 33 15.16 4.00 -21.26
N ASP A 34 15.56 2.91 -21.93
CA ASP A 34 15.44 1.56 -21.42
C ASP A 34 16.59 1.33 -20.44
N VAL A 35 16.31 1.40 -19.14
CA VAL A 35 17.28 1.11 -18.09
C VAL A 35 17.47 -0.40 -18.10
N GLY A 36 18.47 -0.86 -18.86
CA GLY A 36 18.70 -2.26 -19.15
C GLY A 36 18.65 -3.14 -17.91
N HIS A 37 17.50 -3.78 -17.68
CA HIS A 37 17.41 -4.98 -16.87
C HIS A 37 18.10 -6.10 -17.65
N GLN A 38 19.40 -6.28 -17.39
CA GLN A 38 20.08 -7.52 -17.74
C GLN A 38 19.41 -8.67 -16.99
N GLY A 39 18.60 -9.43 -17.72
CA GLY A 39 17.97 -10.63 -17.18
C GLY A 39 16.85 -11.17 -18.06
N LYS A 40 17.12 -11.36 -19.36
CA LYS A 40 16.38 -12.21 -20.31
C LYS A 40 14.86 -12.24 -20.12
N SER A 41 14.17 -11.51 -20.99
CA SER A 41 12.81 -11.83 -21.42
C SER A 41 12.74 -13.31 -21.82
N ALA A 42 12.22 -14.14 -20.93
CA ALA A 42 11.29 -15.16 -21.38
C ALA A 42 10.01 -14.40 -21.71
N SER A 43 9.75 -14.28 -23.01
CA SER A 43 8.44 -13.91 -23.54
C SER A 43 7.43 -14.93 -23.01
N GLY A 44 6.85 -14.58 -21.87
CA GLY A 44 5.62 -15.12 -21.36
C GLY A 44 4.84 -13.89 -20.96
N SER A 45 3.83 -13.55 -21.74
CA SER A 45 2.72 -12.73 -21.27
C SER A 45 2.18 -13.40 -20.01
N ALA A 46 2.73 -13.03 -18.85
CA ALA A 46 2.12 -13.27 -17.57
C ALA A 46 0.87 -12.40 -17.61
N GLN A 47 -0.22 -13.06 -17.92
CA GLN A 47 -1.54 -12.50 -18.04
C GLN A 47 -1.85 -11.88 -16.67
N ALA A 48 -1.88 -10.54 -16.61
CA ALA A 48 -2.56 -9.83 -15.54
C ALA A 48 -3.86 -10.58 -15.28
N ASP A 49 -4.12 -10.93 -14.02
CA ASP A 49 -5.26 -11.76 -13.64
C ASP A 49 -6.53 -11.19 -14.30
N ALA A 50 -6.96 -11.81 -15.41
CA ALA A 50 -7.94 -11.26 -16.35
C ALA A 50 -9.36 -11.19 -15.74
N SER A 51 -9.45 -11.57 -14.47
CA SER A 51 -10.60 -11.57 -13.59
C SER A 51 -11.00 -10.15 -13.15
N ASP A 52 -10.05 -9.20 -13.12
CA ASP A 52 -10.29 -7.84 -12.63
C ASP A 52 -10.19 -6.80 -13.76
N PRO A 53 -11.30 -6.19 -14.16
CA PRO A 53 -11.27 -5.14 -15.16
C PRO A 53 -10.52 -3.91 -14.64
N ASP A 54 -9.73 -3.28 -15.51
CA ASP A 54 -9.11 -1.98 -15.24
C ASP A 54 -10.11 -0.83 -15.40
N ASP A 55 -11.23 -1.07 -16.09
CA ASP A 55 -12.29 -0.11 -16.39
C ASP A 55 -13.48 -0.19 -15.41
N VAL A 56 -13.24 -0.64 -14.18
CA VAL A 56 -14.28 -0.61 -13.13
C VAL A 56 -14.79 0.82 -12.96
N LYS A 57 -16.08 1.02 -13.22
CA LYS A 57 -16.72 2.30 -12.97
C LYS A 57 -17.01 2.42 -11.48
N VAL A 58 -16.35 3.38 -10.84
CA VAL A 58 -16.69 3.80 -9.48
C VAL A 58 -18.12 4.38 -9.49
N PRO A 59 -18.97 4.05 -8.50
CA PRO A 59 -20.30 4.63 -8.40
C PRO A 59 -20.29 6.16 -8.39
N GLU A 60 -21.27 6.76 -9.04
CA GLU A 60 -21.44 8.22 -9.03
C GLU A 60 -21.75 8.70 -7.60
N GLY A 61 -20.95 9.64 -7.08
CA GLY A 61 -21.06 10.09 -5.69
C GLY A 61 -20.12 9.39 -4.71
N ALA A 62 -19.27 8.47 -5.17
CA ALA A 62 -18.17 7.95 -4.36
C ALA A 62 -17.14 9.05 -4.09
N ASP A 63 -16.36 8.88 -3.02
CA ASP A 63 -15.28 9.80 -2.69
C ASP A 63 -14.28 9.88 -3.86
N THR A 64 -13.80 11.09 -4.15
CA THR A 64 -12.87 11.33 -5.27
C THR A 64 -11.58 10.54 -5.15
N SER A 65 -11.17 10.18 -3.92
CA SER A 65 -10.01 9.32 -3.67
C SER A 65 -10.13 7.93 -4.29
N VAL A 66 -11.34 7.36 -4.42
CA VAL A 66 -11.54 6.06 -5.06
C VAL A 66 -11.33 6.16 -6.57
N GLY A 67 -11.74 7.28 -7.17
CA GLY A 67 -11.44 7.59 -8.57
C GLY A 67 -9.94 7.81 -8.81
N ALA A 68 -9.28 8.55 -7.93
CA ALA A 68 -7.83 8.76 -7.99
C ALA A 68 -7.06 7.45 -7.82
N LEU A 69 -7.50 6.58 -6.91
CA LEU A 69 -6.99 5.22 -6.73
C LEU A 69 -7.02 4.45 -8.04
N LEU A 70 -8.14 4.42 -8.78
CA LEU A 70 -8.21 3.71 -10.07
C LEU A 70 -7.35 4.33 -11.18
N GLY A 71 -7.06 5.63 -11.08
CA GLY A 71 -6.15 6.32 -11.99
C GLY A 71 -4.68 5.90 -11.84
N MET A 72 -4.31 5.28 -10.72
CA MET A 72 -2.95 4.78 -10.50
C MET A 72 -2.65 3.57 -11.40
N PRO A 73 -1.45 3.47 -11.99
CA PRO A 73 -1.02 2.26 -12.68
C PRO A 73 -1.07 1.03 -11.75
N ARG A 74 -1.63 -0.06 -12.27
CA ARG A 74 -1.72 -1.34 -11.56
C ARG A 74 -0.37 -2.04 -11.54
N SER A 75 0.01 -2.52 -10.36
CA SER A 75 1.10 -3.47 -10.16
C SER A 75 0.59 -4.89 -10.32
N GLU A 76 1.44 -5.79 -10.82
CA GLU A 76 1.10 -7.20 -11.02
C GLU A 76 0.86 -7.90 -9.66
N PRO A 77 -0.37 -8.37 -9.36
CA PRO A 77 -0.65 -9.00 -8.06
C PRO A 77 0.24 -10.21 -7.75
N ALA A 78 0.70 -10.94 -8.76
CA ALA A 78 1.57 -12.10 -8.55
C ALA A 78 2.91 -11.73 -7.85
N ASP A 79 3.40 -10.50 -8.01
CA ASP A 79 4.65 -10.02 -7.39
C ASP A 79 4.53 -9.82 -5.87
N PHE A 80 3.30 -9.77 -5.36
CA PHE A 80 2.96 -9.52 -3.96
C PHE A 80 2.35 -10.77 -3.29
N ALA A 81 2.42 -11.92 -3.96
CA ALA A 81 1.91 -13.16 -3.41
C ALA A 81 2.82 -13.66 -2.29
N VAL A 82 2.25 -13.83 -1.09
CA VAL A 82 2.90 -14.48 0.05
C VAL A 82 2.04 -15.68 0.47
N GLY A 83 2.51 -16.87 0.11
CA GLY A 83 1.72 -18.10 0.27
C GLY A 83 0.44 -18.07 -0.57
N LYS A 84 -0.72 -18.03 0.09
CA LYS A 84 -2.04 -17.94 -0.58
C LYS A 84 -2.62 -16.52 -0.56
N SER A 85 -1.93 -15.59 0.07
CA SER A 85 -2.42 -14.23 0.29
C SER A 85 -1.65 -13.23 -0.55
N LEU A 86 -2.29 -12.09 -0.78
CA LEU A 86 -1.70 -10.98 -1.50
C LEU A 86 -1.35 -9.92 -0.46
N VAL A 87 -0.07 -9.63 -0.30
CA VAL A 87 0.45 -8.84 0.82
C VAL A 87 1.49 -7.85 0.31
N PHE A 88 1.37 -6.61 0.78
CA PHE A 88 2.34 -5.56 0.46
C PHE A 88 2.61 -4.67 1.66
N ARG A 89 3.78 -4.03 1.66
CA ARG A 89 4.06 -2.88 2.52
C ARG A 89 4.07 -1.61 1.69
N THR A 90 3.66 -0.49 2.28
CA THR A 90 3.80 0.81 1.62
C THR A 90 5.28 1.18 1.46
N GLU A 91 5.60 2.02 0.47
CA GLU A 91 6.96 2.55 0.32
C GLU A 91 7.41 3.39 1.52
N SER A 92 6.48 4.09 2.17
CA SER A 92 6.72 4.78 3.43
C SER A 92 7.08 3.86 4.59
N GLY A 93 6.76 2.56 4.49
CA GLY A 93 6.86 1.61 5.59
C GLY A 93 5.85 1.88 6.72
N ASN A 94 4.90 2.79 6.53
CA ASN A 94 3.92 3.14 7.57
C ASN A 94 2.76 2.14 7.67
N ALA A 95 2.49 1.37 6.61
CA ALA A 95 1.40 0.41 6.60
C ALA A 95 1.80 -0.89 5.89
N VAL A 96 1.18 -1.97 6.35
CA VAL A 96 1.28 -3.29 5.74
C VAL A 96 -0.11 -3.82 5.51
N CYS A 97 -0.43 -4.17 4.28
CA CYS A 97 -1.77 -4.50 3.84
C CYS A 97 -1.84 -5.90 3.24
N ALA A 98 -2.97 -6.55 3.48
CA ALA A 98 -3.26 -7.87 2.97
C ALA A 98 -4.67 -7.94 2.37
N PHE A 99 -4.81 -8.66 1.26
CA PHE A 99 -6.10 -9.04 0.70
C PHE A 99 -6.44 -10.47 1.14
N SER A 100 -7.61 -10.65 1.73
CA SER A 100 -8.19 -11.98 1.94
C SER A 100 -8.97 -12.40 0.69
N ASP A 101 -8.82 -13.65 0.27
CA ASP A 101 -9.70 -14.23 -0.75
C ASP A 101 -11.09 -14.55 -0.17
N GLU A 102 -12.01 -15.05 -0.99
CA GLU A 102 -13.37 -15.43 -0.59
C GLU A 102 -13.41 -16.56 0.47
N LYS A 103 -12.30 -17.29 0.64
CA LYS A 103 -12.18 -18.34 1.67
C LYS A 103 -11.72 -17.77 3.02
N GLY A 104 -11.49 -16.45 3.09
CA GLY A 104 -11.08 -15.74 4.30
C GLY A 104 -9.66 -16.03 4.73
N ALA A 105 -8.83 -16.62 3.86
CA ALA A 105 -7.45 -16.91 4.17
C ALA A 105 -6.61 -15.63 4.03
N LEU A 106 -6.52 -14.85 5.10
CA LEU A 106 -5.29 -14.12 5.39
C LEU A 106 -4.28 -15.18 5.81
N GLY A 107 -3.16 -15.31 5.09
CA GLY A 107 -2.16 -16.32 5.34
C GLY A 107 -1.83 -16.29 6.82
N THR A 108 -1.97 -17.43 7.50
CA THR A 108 -2.24 -17.56 8.94
C THR A 108 -1.12 -17.09 9.88
N ASP A 109 -0.17 -16.31 9.39
CA ASP A 109 0.98 -15.78 10.10
C ASP A 109 1.31 -14.32 9.72
N LEU A 110 0.52 -13.76 8.81
CA LEU A 110 0.95 -12.71 7.89
C LEU A 110 -0.04 -11.55 7.98
N ILE A 111 0.26 -10.60 8.89
CA ILE A 111 -0.50 -9.37 9.17
C ILE A 111 -1.82 -9.61 9.88
N LEU A 112 -2.23 -8.57 10.60
CA LEU A 112 -3.30 -8.71 11.53
C LEU A 112 -4.64 -8.88 10.84
N PRO A 113 -5.41 -9.88 11.27
CA PRO A 113 -6.82 -9.85 11.04
C PRO A 113 -7.42 -8.72 11.89
N PHE A 114 -8.11 -7.79 11.26
CA PHE A 114 -9.05 -6.89 11.89
C PHE A 114 -9.98 -7.71 12.78
N LYS A 115 -10.03 -7.34 14.07
CA LYS A 115 -10.94 -7.91 15.06
C LYS A 115 -11.89 -6.85 15.59
N GLY A 116 -13.18 -7.12 15.46
CA GLY A 116 -14.24 -6.38 16.15
C GLY A 116 -14.17 -6.60 17.67
N GLU A 117 -15.01 -5.85 18.40
CA GLU A 117 -15.10 -5.92 19.87
C GLU A 117 -15.44 -7.32 20.40
N ASP A 118 -16.28 -8.05 19.67
CA ASP A 118 -16.68 -9.43 19.96
C ASP A 118 -15.62 -10.47 19.53
N GLY A 119 -14.50 -10.02 18.94
CA GLY A 119 -13.46 -10.88 18.39
C GLY A 119 -13.80 -11.43 16.99
N SER A 120 -14.90 -10.99 16.37
CA SER A 120 -15.22 -11.33 14.99
C SER A 120 -14.19 -10.74 14.03
N GLY A 121 -13.87 -11.49 12.97
CA GLY A 121 -13.00 -10.99 11.89
C GLY A 121 -13.78 -10.18 10.85
N ALA A 122 -13.08 -9.38 10.06
CA ALA A 122 -13.66 -8.82 8.83
C ALA A 122 -14.14 -9.96 7.91
N ALA A 123 -15.32 -9.79 7.31
CA ALA A 123 -15.87 -10.79 6.39
C ALA A 123 -15.00 -10.90 5.13
N ALA A 124 -14.94 -12.08 4.54
CA ALA A 124 -14.18 -12.31 3.32
C ALA A 124 -15.06 -12.11 2.06
N PRO A 125 -14.50 -11.66 0.92
CA PRO A 125 -13.15 -11.11 0.73
C PRO A 125 -12.97 -9.78 1.49
N SER A 126 -11.75 -9.37 1.79
CA SER A 126 -11.48 -8.12 2.50
C SER A 126 -10.10 -7.59 2.21
N VAL A 127 -9.93 -6.31 2.50
CA VAL A 127 -8.62 -5.68 2.57
C VAL A 127 -8.40 -5.19 3.98
N GLN A 128 -7.25 -5.53 4.54
CA GLN A 128 -6.90 -5.22 5.91
C GLN A 128 -5.48 -4.66 5.95
N CYS A 129 -5.33 -3.49 6.54
CA CYS A 129 -4.05 -2.80 6.67
C CYS A 129 -3.71 -2.62 8.15
N GLY A 130 -2.58 -3.20 8.54
CA GLY A 130 -1.94 -2.93 9.81
C GLY A 130 -1.07 -1.68 9.73
N LEU A 131 -1.17 -0.80 10.71
CA LEU A 131 -0.38 0.42 10.80
C LEU A 131 0.83 0.21 11.71
N VAL A 132 1.98 0.66 11.24
CA VAL A 132 3.25 0.61 11.98
C VAL A 132 3.33 1.77 12.96
N ARG A 133 2.79 2.92 12.53
CA ARG A 133 2.60 4.09 13.37
C ARG A 133 1.12 4.18 13.70
N ALA A 134 0.79 4.05 14.98
CA ALA A 134 -0.59 4.16 15.45
C ALA A 134 -1.16 5.54 15.10
N VAL A 135 -2.36 5.57 14.54
CA VAL A 135 -3.14 6.79 14.33
C VAL A 135 -3.98 7.08 15.57
N VAL A 136 -4.31 8.36 15.77
CA VAL A 136 -5.25 8.73 16.84
C VAL A 136 -6.66 8.37 16.39
N LEU A 137 -7.25 7.34 17.02
CA LEU A 137 -8.62 6.92 16.72
C LEU A 137 -9.65 7.96 17.16
N HIS A 138 -10.65 8.19 16.31
CA HIS A 138 -11.86 8.88 16.72
C HIS A 138 -12.55 8.12 17.87
N PRO A 139 -13.18 8.82 18.84
CA PRO A 139 -13.79 8.19 20.01
C PRO A 139 -14.76 7.03 19.70
N GLU A 140 -15.51 7.13 18.60
CA GLU A 140 -16.45 6.12 18.13
C GLU A 140 -15.79 4.83 17.58
N ASP A 141 -14.54 4.95 17.11
CA ASP A 141 -13.75 3.86 16.56
C ASP A 141 -12.86 3.20 17.62
N GLN A 142 -12.73 3.81 18.80
CA GLN A 142 -12.02 3.23 19.94
C GLN A 142 -12.78 2.00 20.45
N LYS A 143 -12.17 0.82 20.31
CA LYS A 143 -12.71 -0.44 20.84
C LYS A 143 -12.09 -0.79 22.18
N THR A 144 -12.91 -1.31 23.10
CA THR A 144 -12.38 -1.87 24.35
C THR A 144 -11.79 -3.24 24.05
N CYS A 145 -10.46 -3.31 24.00
CA CYS A 145 -9.77 -4.57 23.77
C CYS A 145 -9.55 -5.35 25.07
N LYS A 146 -9.51 -6.69 24.97
CA LYS A 146 -9.16 -7.56 26.10
C LYS A 146 -7.72 -7.30 26.54
N ALA A 147 -7.38 -7.61 27.79
CA ALA A 147 -6.02 -7.45 28.29
C ALA A 147 -5.02 -8.22 27.40
N GLY A 148 -3.90 -7.59 27.05
CA GLY A 148 -2.92 -8.12 26.08
C GLY A 148 -3.22 -7.75 24.62
N TYR A 149 -4.27 -6.97 24.36
CA TYR A 149 -4.57 -6.44 23.02
C TYR A 149 -4.52 -4.89 22.99
N ARG A 150 -4.08 -4.32 21.87
CA ARG A 150 -4.04 -2.87 21.59
C ARG A 150 -5.06 -2.49 20.52
N SER A 151 -5.65 -1.31 20.65
CA SER A 151 -6.55 -0.69 19.66
C SER A 151 -5.79 0.37 18.86
N GLY A 152 -6.03 0.48 17.56
CA GLY A 152 -5.57 1.63 16.74
C GLY A 152 -4.68 1.27 15.56
N ASP A 153 -4.18 0.04 15.52
CA ASP A 153 -3.13 -0.34 14.57
C ASP A 153 -3.68 -1.10 13.36
N THR A 154 -5.00 -1.11 13.11
CA THR A 154 -5.57 -1.84 11.97
C THR A 154 -6.82 -1.16 11.42
N LEU A 155 -6.87 -1.07 10.09
CA LEU A 155 -8.04 -0.68 9.31
C LEU A 155 -8.45 -1.82 8.38
N ALA A 156 -9.75 -1.95 8.11
CA ALA A 156 -10.24 -2.93 7.17
C ALA A 156 -11.49 -2.47 6.44
N VAL A 157 -11.68 -3.03 5.25
CA VAL A 157 -12.89 -2.94 4.44
C VAL A 157 -13.28 -4.35 3.96
N TRP A 158 -14.57 -4.66 4.03
CA TRP A 158 -15.15 -5.96 3.72
C TRP A 158 -16.60 -5.81 3.19
N PRO A 159 -17.22 -6.88 2.65
CA PRO A 159 -18.58 -6.82 2.15
C PRO A 159 -19.53 -6.26 3.21
N GLY A 160 -20.16 -5.12 2.88
CA GLY A 160 -21.11 -4.49 3.78
C GLY A 160 -20.50 -3.73 4.98
N GLY A 161 -19.17 -3.61 5.10
CA GLY A 161 -18.56 -2.89 6.23
C GLY A 161 -17.16 -2.33 6.00
N ARG A 162 -16.80 -1.37 6.85
CA ARG A 162 -15.45 -0.81 7.01
C ARG A 162 -15.25 -0.44 8.47
N GLY A 163 -14.02 -0.45 8.95
CA GLY A 163 -13.72 -0.05 10.32
C GLY A 163 -12.24 0.21 10.57
N ALA A 164 -11.98 0.94 11.65
CA ALA A 164 -10.66 1.21 12.20
C ALA A 164 -10.59 0.69 13.65
N GLY A 165 -9.38 0.63 14.19
CA GLY A 165 -9.18 0.42 15.63
C GLY A 165 -9.43 -1.00 16.11
N ALA A 166 -9.20 -1.99 15.26
CA ALA A 166 -9.32 -3.40 15.63
C ALA A 166 -8.41 -3.79 16.79
N CYS A 167 -8.80 -4.83 17.52
CA CYS A 167 -8.01 -5.37 18.62
C CYS A 167 -6.88 -6.27 18.11
N VAL A 168 -5.66 -5.90 18.45
CA VAL A 168 -4.40 -6.51 18.01
C VAL A 168 -3.70 -7.13 19.20
N GLU A 169 -3.25 -8.38 19.13
CA GLU A 169 -2.43 -8.97 20.19
C GLU A 169 -1.07 -8.25 20.31
N ASP A 170 -0.64 -7.91 21.53
CA ASP A 170 0.57 -7.12 21.77
C ASP A 170 1.85 -7.90 21.39
N GLY A 171 2.79 -7.23 20.71
CA GLY A 171 4.01 -7.83 20.17
C GLY A 171 3.89 -8.49 18.78
N GLN A 172 2.72 -8.46 18.14
CA GLN A 172 2.55 -8.99 16.78
C GLN A 172 3.41 -8.24 15.72
N PRO A 173 3.86 -8.92 14.64
CA PRO A 173 5.08 -8.56 13.91
C PRO A 173 4.96 -7.43 12.89
N LEU A 174 3.81 -6.76 12.78
CA LEU A 174 3.58 -5.68 11.80
C LEU A 174 4.69 -4.64 11.74
N ARG A 175 5.20 -4.25 12.91
CA ARG A 175 6.31 -3.31 13.02
C ARG A 175 7.62 -3.89 12.48
N PHE A 176 7.91 -5.16 12.77
CA PHE A 176 9.12 -5.85 12.35
C PHE A 176 9.13 -6.23 10.87
N ASP A 177 7.96 -6.50 10.27
CA ASP A 177 7.84 -6.82 8.85
C ASP A 177 7.81 -5.57 7.95
N ALA A 178 7.56 -4.38 8.53
CA ALA A 178 7.57 -3.11 7.82
C ALA A 178 8.92 -2.37 7.86
N GLU A 179 9.63 -2.46 8.99
CA GLU A 179 10.97 -1.89 9.17
C GLU A 179 12.00 -2.74 8.38
N VAL A 180 12.36 -2.28 7.17
CA VAL A 180 13.53 -2.82 6.44
C VAL A 180 14.63 -1.78 6.57
N GLU A 181 15.36 -1.79 7.68
CA GLU A 181 16.71 -1.22 7.69
C GLU A 181 17.68 -2.22 7.04
N ASP A 182 18.79 -1.74 6.49
CA ASP A 182 19.83 -2.49 5.77
C ASP A 182 20.48 -3.65 6.56
N ASN A 183 20.03 -3.88 7.79
CA ASN A 183 20.39 -5.02 8.61
C ASN A 183 19.16 -5.93 8.74
N PRO A 184 19.13 -7.13 8.13
CA PRO A 184 18.01 -8.04 8.29
C PRO A 184 17.87 -8.35 9.78
N ASN A 185 16.82 -7.81 10.40
CA ASN A 185 16.50 -8.14 11.78
C ASN A 185 16.32 -9.67 11.83
N PRO A 186 17.03 -10.40 12.71
CA PRO A 186 16.85 -11.84 12.84
C PRO A 186 15.40 -12.26 13.15
N ASP A 187 14.58 -11.33 13.64
CA ASP A 187 13.16 -11.53 13.93
C ASP A 187 12.23 -11.21 12.74
N GLN A 188 12.76 -10.80 11.58
CA GLN A 188 11.96 -10.52 10.38
C GLN A 188 11.30 -11.81 9.86
N ARG A 189 9.98 -11.92 10.00
CA ARG A 189 9.19 -13.08 9.54
C ARG A 189 8.95 -13.04 8.04
N MET A 190 8.82 -11.84 7.46
CA MET A 190 8.51 -11.67 6.04
C MET A 190 9.42 -10.64 5.35
N LYS A 191 9.99 -11.01 4.20
CA LYS A 191 10.41 -10.02 3.22
C LYS A 191 9.20 -9.63 2.37
N LEU A 192 8.51 -8.57 2.79
CA LEU A 192 7.35 -8.06 2.07
C LEU A 192 7.75 -7.20 0.88
N LYS A 193 7.08 -7.42 -0.24
CA LYS A 193 7.24 -6.57 -1.42
C LYS A 193 6.63 -5.20 -1.12
N GLN A 194 7.36 -4.18 -1.51
CA GLN A 194 6.94 -2.80 -1.38
C GLN A 194 6.05 -2.40 -2.56
N LEU A 195 4.94 -1.74 -2.27
CA LEU A 195 4.16 -1.02 -3.26
C LEU A 195 4.77 0.36 -3.45
N GLU A 196 5.22 0.64 -4.67
CA GLU A 196 5.78 1.95 -5.04
C GLU A 196 4.74 3.05 -4.99
N TYR A 197 5.16 4.27 -4.69
CA TYR A 197 4.26 5.43 -4.74
C TYR A 197 3.65 5.63 -6.13
N GLY A 198 2.39 6.07 -6.15
CA GLY A 198 1.59 6.25 -7.33
C GLY A 198 1.14 4.94 -7.98
N LYS A 199 1.33 3.78 -7.34
CA LYS A 199 0.87 2.48 -7.83
C LYS A 199 -0.30 1.95 -7.01
N ARG A 200 -1.06 1.04 -7.64
CA ARG A 200 -2.13 0.30 -6.97
C ARG A 200 -2.02 -1.20 -7.17
N ILE A 201 -2.59 -1.95 -6.25
CA ILE A 201 -2.87 -3.38 -6.37
C ILE A 201 -4.39 -3.53 -6.42
N GLN A 202 -4.89 -4.37 -7.33
CA GLN A 202 -6.31 -4.71 -7.43
C GLN A 202 -6.48 -6.24 -7.46
N ARG A 203 -7.47 -6.72 -6.69
CA ARG A 203 -7.88 -8.11 -6.65
C ARG A 203 -9.37 -8.24 -6.29
N ASN A 204 -10.13 -9.01 -7.08
CA ASN A 204 -11.53 -9.37 -6.89
C ASN A 204 -12.47 -8.18 -6.60
N GLY A 205 -12.32 -7.06 -7.32
CA GLY A 205 -13.14 -5.85 -7.09
C GLY A 205 -12.70 -5.00 -5.89
N TRP A 206 -11.57 -5.31 -5.27
CA TRP A 206 -10.94 -4.53 -4.22
C TRP A 206 -9.65 -3.91 -4.74
N ALA A 207 -9.32 -2.70 -4.31
CA ALA A 207 -8.05 -2.07 -4.65
C ALA A 207 -7.44 -1.35 -3.46
N CYS A 208 -6.10 -1.30 -3.45
CA CYS A 208 -5.31 -0.42 -2.59
C CYS A 208 -4.24 0.28 -3.40
N GLY A 209 -3.97 1.54 -3.08
CA GLY A 209 -2.91 2.32 -3.71
C GLY A 209 -2.38 3.38 -2.76
N ASP A 210 -1.12 3.71 -2.93
CA ASP A 210 -0.42 4.71 -2.12
C ASP A 210 0.15 5.76 -3.07
N ASP A 211 -0.26 7.02 -2.94
CA ASP A 211 0.24 8.13 -3.76
C ASP A 211 1.49 8.82 -3.18
N GLY A 212 1.96 8.39 -2.01
CA GLY A 212 3.06 9.01 -1.28
C GLY A 212 2.62 9.85 -0.09
N GLU A 213 1.37 10.29 -0.07
CA GLU A 213 0.77 11.05 1.03
C GLU A 213 -0.32 10.23 1.73
N THR A 214 -1.12 9.53 0.93
CA THR A 214 -2.32 8.82 1.37
C THR A 214 -2.36 7.41 0.80
N LEU A 215 -2.40 6.41 1.69
CA LEU A 215 -2.82 5.06 1.34
C LEU A 215 -4.35 5.02 1.27
N THR A 216 -4.90 4.61 0.14
CA THR A 216 -6.34 4.44 -0.08
C THR A 216 -6.65 2.99 -0.41
N CYS A 217 -7.61 2.39 0.30
CA CYS A 217 -8.10 1.04 0.05
C CYS A 217 -9.62 1.00 -0.02
N ALA A 218 -10.20 0.37 -1.03
CA ALA A 218 -11.65 0.41 -1.28
C ALA A 218 -12.22 -0.85 -1.94
N GLU A 219 -13.50 -1.08 -1.67
CA GLU A 219 -14.43 -1.90 -2.47
C GLU A 219 -14.88 -1.07 -3.67
N LEU A 220 -14.40 -1.40 -4.87
CA LEU A 220 -14.62 -0.56 -6.05
C LEU A 220 -16.09 -0.46 -6.45
N ALA A 221 -16.87 -1.51 -6.21
CA ALA A 221 -18.29 -1.58 -6.54
C ALA A 221 -19.16 -0.63 -5.71
N THR A 222 -18.71 -0.23 -4.52
CA THR A 222 -19.51 0.59 -3.59
C THR A 222 -18.85 1.91 -3.23
N GLY A 223 -17.54 2.07 -3.50
CA GLY A 223 -16.74 3.21 -3.05
C GLY A 223 -16.41 3.18 -1.55
N ARG A 224 -16.88 2.16 -0.83
CA ARG A 224 -16.60 1.95 0.59
C ARG A 224 -15.13 1.62 0.80
N GLY A 225 -14.52 2.13 1.85
CA GLY A 225 -13.10 1.94 2.06
C GLY A 225 -12.55 2.69 3.25
N PHE A 226 -11.25 2.95 3.19
CA PHE A 226 -10.56 3.80 4.13
C PHE A 226 -9.36 4.47 3.46
N GLN A 227 -8.92 5.56 4.09
CA GLN A 227 -7.67 6.25 3.79
C GLN A 227 -6.83 6.35 5.05
N VAL A 228 -5.51 6.34 4.86
CA VAL A 228 -4.52 6.49 5.91
C VAL A 228 -3.49 7.50 5.46
N GLU A 229 -3.32 8.53 6.27
CA GLU A 229 -2.24 9.51 6.18
C GLU A 229 -1.24 9.24 7.32
N THR A 230 -0.26 10.13 7.50
CA THR A 230 0.80 9.91 8.51
C THR A 230 0.27 9.78 9.94
N ASP A 231 -0.75 10.55 10.29
CA ASP A 231 -1.29 10.67 11.65
C ASP A 231 -2.83 10.60 11.72
N THR A 232 -3.48 10.59 10.56
CA THR A 232 -4.94 10.56 10.44
C THR A 232 -5.41 9.38 9.59
N TYR A 233 -6.69 9.07 9.72
CA TYR A 233 -7.38 8.14 8.84
C TYR A 233 -8.77 8.68 8.52
N ARG A 234 -9.35 8.16 7.46
CA ARG A 234 -10.73 8.48 7.07
C ARG A 234 -11.44 7.22 6.63
N LEU A 235 -12.64 6.96 7.14
CA LEU A 235 -13.48 5.88 6.64
C LEU A 235 -14.32 6.40 5.48
N LEU A 236 -14.32 5.68 4.36
CA LEU A 236 -15.09 6.01 3.18
C LEU A 236 -16.40 5.23 3.19
N ASP A 237 -17.51 5.94 3.10
CA ASP A 237 -18.84 5.34 3.09
C ASP A 237 -19.20 4.78 1.73
N ALA A 238 -20.05 3.76 1.74
CA ALA A 238 -20.65 3.26 0.52
C ALA A 238 -21.59 4.32 -0.07
N VAL A 239 -21.55 4.47 -1.38
CA VAL A 239 -22.58 5.24 -2.10
C VAL A 239 -23.91 4.50 -1.98
N LYS A 240 -24.96 5.25 -1.68
CA LYS A 240 -26.33 4.73 -1.51
C LYS A 240 -27.03 4.52 -2.84
#